data_AF-A0A934E2Y0-F1
#
_entry.id   AF-A0A934E2Y0-F1
#
_cell.length_a   1.000
_cell.length_b   1.000
_cell.length_c   1.000
_cell.angle_alpha   90.00
_cell.angle_beta   90.00
_cell.angle_gamma   90.00
#
_symmetry.space_group_name_H-M   'P 1'
#
loop_
_entity.id
_entity.type
_entity.pdbx_description
1 polymer ?
#
loop_
_entity_poly.entity_id
_entity_poly.type
_entity_poly.pdbx_seq_one_letter_code
_entity_poly.pdbx_strand_id
1 'polypeptide(L)'
;MKEISWIQTLSPVVALLGACLGAGIAVFFSGHQKKKSWLDTFNAVHSSFWSDPDFQRIRKCIAYDSAYVELANALDKRSKDAPLSVQEMDLIDNLDKFLNLLSRVTRLGQEYKGFADLWRKLYFDWWFEHCFEPNRTEVAGYIARHYEDSLLAPHSRQDPKRMLERQAG
;
A
#
# COMPACT_ATOMS: atom_id res chain seq x y z
N MET A 1 71.85 -13.96 24.48
CA MET A 1 70.46 -13.71 24.92
C MET A 1 69.55 -13.87 23.73
N LYS A 2 68.72 -14.91 23.70
CA LYS A 2 67.71 -15.15 22.65
C LYS A 2 66.35 -14.83 23.26
N GLU A 3 65.69 -13.80 22.75
CA GLU A 3 64.27 -13.56 23.05
C GLU A 3 63.42 -14.61 22.33
N ILE A 4 62.70 -15.43 23.10
CA ILE A 4 61.73 -16.38 22.57
C ILE A 4 60.40 -15.63 22.50
N SER A 5 60.01 -15.27 21.28
CA SER A 5 58.69 -14.74 20.95
C SER A 5 57.64 -15.86 21.05
N TRP A 6 56.76 -15.77 22.05
CA TRP A 6 55.75 -16.79 22.35
C TRP A 6 54.37 -16.56 21.71
N ILE A 7 54.25 -15.68 20.72
CA ILE A 7 52.92 -15.33 20.15
C ILE A 7 52.86 -15.66 18.66
N GLN A 8 52.94 -16.93 18.26
CA GLN A 8 52.47 -17.36 16.93
C GLN A 8 51.98 -18.81 16.92
N THR A 9 50.84 -19.08 17.54
CA THR A 9 49.92 -20.14 17.08
C THR A 9 48.48 -19.78 17.45
N LEU A 10 47.94 -18.74 16.83
CA LEU A 10 46.48 -18.64 16.70
C LEU A 10 46.07 -19.70 15.67
N SER A 11 45.55 -20.82 16.17
CA SER A 11 45.05 -21.91 15.34
C SER A 11 44.02 -21.38 14.33
N PRO A 12 44.12 -21.73 13.03
CA PRO A 12 43.18 -21.28 11.98
C PRO A 12 41.72 -21.70 12.26
N VAL A 13 41.50 -22.62 13.21
CA VAL A 13 40.17 -23.02 13.69
C VAL A 13 39.45 -21.88 14.44
N VAL A 14 40.18 -20.99 15.13
CA VAL A 14 39.57 -19.87 15.89
C VAL A 14 39.08 -18.76 14.96
N ALA A 15 39.76 -18.55 13.83
CA ALA A 15 39.34 -17.57 12.82
C ALA A 15 38.07 -17.99 12.06
N LEU A 16 37.88 -19.30 11.82
CA LEU A 16 36.71 -19.82 11.11
C LEU A 16 35.41 -19.73 11.94
N LEU A 17 35.50 -19.97 13.26
CA LEU A 17 34.34 -19.87 14.16
C LEU A 17 33.82 -18.43 14.34
N GLY A 18 34.72 -17.44 14.30
CA GLY A 18 34.34 -16.02 14.34
C GLY A 18 33.58 -15.55 13.09
N ALA A 19 33.95 -16.06 11.91
CA ALA A 19 33.28 -15.71 10.64
C ALA A 19 31.86 -16.30 10.52
N CYS A 20 31.66 -17.54 10.99
CA CYS A 20 30.33 -18.18 10.98
C CYS A 20 29.36 -17.53 11.99
N LEU A 21 29.84 -17.15 13.18
CA LEU A 21 29.03 -16.41 14.16
C LEU A 21 28.74 -14.98 13.69
N GLY A 22 29.69 -14.30 13.06
CA GLY A 22 29.50 -12.95 12.49
C GLY A 22 28.49 -12.93 11.34
N ALA A 23 28.50 -13.93 10.45
CA ALA A 23 27.51 -14.06 9.38
C ALA A 23 26.11 -14.37 9.92
N GLY A 24 26.00 -15.25 10.93
CA GLY A 24 24.71 -15.55 11.59
C GLY A 24 24.12 -14.34 12.30
N ILE A 25 24.94 -13.56 13.01
CA ILE A 25 24.54 -12.30 13.67
C ILE A 25 24.14 -11.27 12.61
N ALA A 26 24.92 -11.06 11.54
CA ALA A 26 24.57 -10.11 10.48
C ALA A 26 23.26 -10.48 9.75
N VAL A 27 23.02 -11.77 9.50
CA VAL A 27 21.76 -12.26 8.91
C VAL A 27 20.59 -12.09 9.91
N PHE A 28 20.78 -12.37 11.19
CA PHE A 28 19.76 -12.20 12.21
C PHE A 28 19.40 -10.74 12.45
N PHE A 29 20.39 -9.85 12.55
CA PHE A 29 20.21 -8.40 12.67
C PHE A 29 19.62 -7.79 11.41
N SER A 30 20.03 -8.23 10.21
CA SER A 30 19.42 -7.74 8.96
C SER A 30 17.95 -8.18 8.85
N GLY A 31 17.61 -9.40 9.29
CA GLY A 31 16.22 -9.86 9.38
C GLY A 31 15.39 -9.07 10.38
N HIS A 32 15.94 -8.77 11.57
CA HIS A 32 15.27 -7.98 12.61
C HIS A 32 15.09 -6.52 12.20
N GLN A 33 16.10 -5.92 11.56
CA GLN A 33 16.02 -4.56 11.04
C GLN A 33 14.99 -4.45 9.92
N LYS A 34 14.94 -5.43 9.00
CA LYS A 34 13.91 -5.48 7.95
C LYS A 34 12.50 -5.60 8.55
N LYS A 35 12.31 -6.47 9.54
CA LYS A 35 11.02 -6.64 10.22
C LYS A 35 10.61 -5.38 10.98
N LYS A 36 11.55 -4.72 11.68
CA LYS A 36 11.28 -3.47 12.40
C LYS A 36 10.96 -2.33 11.44
N SER A 37 11.77 -2.11 10.41
CA SER A 37 11.53 -1.09 9.38
C SER A 37 10.19 -1.30 8.68
N TRP A 38 9.83 -2.57 8.42
CA TRP A 38 8.52 -2.92 7.88
C TRP A 38 7.40 -2.55 8.86
N LEU A 39 7.51 -2.91 10.13
CA LEU A 39 6.50 -2.61 11.16
C LEU A 39 6.34 -1.09 11.37
N ASP A 40 7.43 -0.34 11.35
CA ASP A 40 7.42 1.12 11.49
C ASP A 40 6.74 1.79 10.28
N THR A 41 7.09 1.37 9.07
CA THR A 41 6.43 1.84 7.83
C THR A 41 4.95 1.50 7.83
N PHE A 42 4.63 0.27 8.24
CA PHE A 42 3.27 -0.22 8.37
C PHE A 42 2.46 0.61 9.36
N ASN A 43 2.97 0.84 10.57
CA ASN A 43 2.29 1.63 11.60
C ASN A 43 2.06 3.07 11.14
N ALA A 44 3.01 3.67 10.44
CA ALA A 44 2.87 5.01 9.89
C ALA A 44 1.74 5.08 8.84
N VAL A 45 1.72 4.14 7.89
CA VAL A 45 0.69 4.03 6.85
C VAL A 45 -0.68 3.77 7.44
N HIS A 46 -0.79 2.80 8.35
CA HIS A 46 -2.04 2.46 9.01
C HIS A 46 -2.56 3.65 9.84
N SER A 47 -1.70 4.27 10.65
CA SER A 47 -2.07 5.44 11.45
C SER A 47 -2.57 6.59 10.57
N SER A 48 -1.86 6.90 9.47
CA SER A 48 -2.28 7.91 8.50
C SER A 48 -3.64 7.58 7.89
N PHE A 49 -3.84 6.35 7.40
CA PHE A 49 -5.10 5.92 6.79
C PHE A 49 -6.33 6.12 7.71
N TRP A 50 -6.19 5.78 8.99
CA TRP A 50 -7.31 5.84 9.94
C TRP A 50 -7.50 7.21 10.58
N SER A 51 -6.41 7.96 10.78
CA SER A 51 -6.42 9.19 11.58
C SER A 51 -6.51 10.45 10.74
N ASP A 52 -6.15 10.39 9.45
CA ASP A 52 -6.20 11.55 8.55
C ASP A 52 -7.67 11.93 8.24
N PRO A 53 -8.09 13.17 8.57
CA PRO A 53 -9.44 13.65 8.27
C PRO A 53 -9.79 13.62 6.78
N ASP A 54 -8.83 13.84 5.89
CA ASP A 54 -9.04 13.80 4.44
C ASP A 54 -9.44 12.38 4.02
N PHE A 55 -8.74 11.36 4.52
CA PHE A 55 -9.08 9.96 4.26
C PHE A 55 -10.38 9.55 4.93
N GLN A 56 -10.69 10.05 6.13
CA GLN A 56 -11.97 9.80 6.77
C GLN A 56 -13.13 10.32 5.91
N ARG A 57 -12.98 11.49 5.28
CA ARG A 57 -14.00 12.04 4.38
C ARG A 57 -14.21 11.13 3.16
N ILE A 58 -13.14 10.74 2.48
CA ILE A 58 -13.24 9.84 1.32
C ILE A 58 -13.83 8.49 1.71
N ARG A 59 -13.39 7.90 2.83
CA ARG A 59 -13.97 6.65 3.35
C ARG A 59 -15.47 6.76 3.58
N LYS A 60 -15.97 7.90 4.09
CA LYS A 60 -17.40 8.13 4.22
C LYS A 60 -18.10 8.19 2.85
N CYS A 61 -17.52 8.90 1.88
CA CYS A 61 -18.07 8.97 0.52
C CYS A 61 -18.13 7.60 -0.16
N ILE A 62 -17.13 6.74 0.06
CA ILE A 62 -17.12 5.38 -0.51
C ILE A 62 -18.14 4.47 0.21
N ALA A 63 -18.19 4.51 1.54
CA ALA A 63 -19.01 3.59 2.33
C ALA A 63 -20.51 3.95 2.41
N TYR A 64 -20.90 5.21 2.18
CA TYR A 64 -22.29 5.67 2.35
C TYR A 64 -22.81 6.37 1.10
N ASP A 65 -23.93 5.89 0.56
CA ASP A 65 -24.56 6.43 -0.66
C ASP A 65 -24.88 7.93 -0.56
N SER A 66 -25.35 8.39 0.59
CA SER A 66 -25.68 9.81 0.80
C SER A 66 -24.45 10.72 0.71
N ALA A 67 -23.30 10.26 1.21
CA ALA A 67 -22.05 10.99 1.12
C ALA A 67 -21.38 10.85 -0.25
N TYR A 68 -21.70 9.76 -0.98
CA TYR A 68 -21.16 9.50 -2.30
C TYR A 68 -21.60 10.55 -3.33
N VAL A 69 -22.83 11.06 -3.22
CA VAL A 69 -23.41 12.04 -4.17
C VAL A 69 -22.49 13.24 -4.40
N GLU A 70 -21.87 13.77 -3.34
CA GLU A 70 -20.95 14.91 -3.46
C GLU A 70 -19.72 14.56 -4.33
N LEU A 71 -19.13 13.39 -4.08
CA LEU A 71 -17.97 12.91 -4.81
C LEU A 71 -18.34 12.58 -6.26
N ALA A 72 -19.47 11.90 -6.49
CA ALA A 72 -19.96 11.56 -7.82
C ALA A 72 -20.16 12.83 -8.68
N ASN A 73 -20.79 13.87 -8.13
CA ASN A 73 -21.00 15.13 -8.84
C ASN A 73 -19.68 15.83 -9.20
N ALA A 74 -18.70 15.85 -8.30
CA ALA A 74 -17.38 16.41 -8.56
C ALA A 74 -16.66 15.64 -9.68
N LEU A 75 -16.71 14.31 -9.65
CA LEU A 75 -16.10 13.44 -10.66
C LEU A 75 -16.80 13.53 -12.02
N ASP A 76 -18.13 13.63 -12.04
CA ASP A 76 -18.90 13.82 -13.28
C ASP A 76 -18.51 15.14 -13.97
N LYS A 77 -18.45 16.24 -13.20
CA LYS A 77 -17.95 17.53 -13.71
C LYS A 77 -16.53 17.43 -14.25
N ARG A 78 -15.63 16.81 -13.49
CA ARG A 78 -14.24 16.58 -13.90
C ARG A 78 -14.17 15.77 -15.20
N SER A 79 -15.03 14.77 -15.36
CA SER A 79 -15.06 13.92 -16.55
C SER A 79 -15.49 14.65 -17.83
N LYS A 80 -16.22 15.76 -17.68
CA LYS A 80 -16.75 16.63 -18.74
C LYS A 80 -15.94 17.91 -18.93
N ASP A 81 -14.77 18.01 -18.28
CA ASP A 81 -13.94 19.23 -18.23
C ASP A 81 -14.72 20.49 -17.80
N ALA A 82 -15.75 20.32 -16.95
CA ALA A 82 -16.54 21.42 -16.44
C ALA A 82 -15.81 22.16 -15.29
N PRO A 83 -16.08 23.46 -15.08
CA PRO A 83 -15.51 24.21 -13.96
C PRO A 83 -15.87 23.57 -12.61
N LEU A 84 -14.86 23.37 -11.77
CA LEU A 84 -14.99 22.85 -10.42
C LEU A 84 -14.92 24.00 -9.41
N SER A 85 -15.72 23.90 -8.35
CA SER A 85 -15.52 24.72 -7.15
C SER A 85 -14.26 24.29 -6.40
N VAL A 86 -13.79 25.12 -5.48
CA VAL A 86 -12.63 24.79 -4.63
C VAL A 86 -12.91 23.53 -3.80
N GLN A 87 -14.12 23.40 -3.25
CA GLN A 87 -14.51 22.24 -2.44
C GLN A 87 -14.56 20.94 -3.25
N GLU A 88 -14.99 21.01 -4.51
CA GLU A 88 -15.00 19.86 -5.42
C GLU A 88 -13.58 19.44 -5.81
N MET A 89 -12.70 20.41 -6.06
CA MET A 89 -11.28 20.16 -6.32
C MET A 89 -10.60 19.50 -5.12
N ASP A 90 -10.80 20.05 -3.91
CA ASP A 90 -10.26 19.48 -2.67
C ASP A 90 -10.75 18.04 -2.45
N LEU A 91 -12.00 17.74 -2.81
CA LEU A 91 -12.56 16.41 -2.70
C LEU A 91 -11.90 15.41 -3.67
N ILE A 92 -11.62 15.84 -4.90
CA ILE A 92 -10.89 15.02 -5.89
C ILE A 92 -9.44 14.82 -5.45
N ASP A 93 -8.75 15.87 -4.98
CA ASP A 93 -7.38 15.77 -4.48
C ASP A 93 -7.29 14.79 -3.29
N ASN A 94 -8.28 14.81 -2.41
CA ASN A 94 -8.36 13.87 -1.30
C ASN A 94 -8.61 12.44 -1.76
N LEU A 95 -9.43 12.23 -2.81
CA LEU A 95 -9.59 10.93 -3.45
C LEU A 95 -8.26 10.46 -4.05
N ASP A 96 -7.50 11.33 -4.71
CA ASP A 96 -6.21 10.98 -5.30
C ASP A 96 -5.18 10.59 -4.23
N LYS A 97 -5.08 11.32 -3.12
CA LYS A 97 -4.23 10.93 -1.99
C LYS A 97 -4.62 9.54 -1.48
N PHE A 98 -5.93 9.28 -1.38
CA PHE A 98 -6.47 8.01 -0.88
C PHE A 98 -6.12 6.85 -1.82
N LEU A 99 -6.35 6.99 -3.12
CA LEU A 99 -6.04 5.98 -4.14
C LEU A 99 -4.53 5.71 -4.25
N ASN A 100 -3.71 6.76 -4.18
CA ASN A 100 -2.26 6.62 -4.14
C ASN A 100 -1.78 5.84 -2.92
N LEU A 101 -2.39 6.07 -1.75
CA LEU A 101 -2.08 5.30 -0.55
C LEU A 101 -2.47 3.83 -0.72
N LEU A 102 -3.69 3.55 -1.22
CA LEU A 102 -4.14 2.19 -1.50
C LEU A 102 -3.20 1.48 -2.48
N SER A 103 -2.82 2.13 -3.59
CA SER A 103 -1.85 1.61 -4.56
C SER A 103 -0.54 1.16 -3.92
N ARG A 104 0.04 2.05 -3.09
CA ARG A 104 1.30 1.80 -2.40
C ARG A 104 1.17 0.66 -1.40
N VAL A 105 0.08 0.63 -0.64
CA VAL A 105 -0.23 -0.44 0.31
C VAL A 105 -0.30 -1.78 -0.41
N THR A 106 -1.03 -1.84 -1.51
CA THR A 106 -1.21 -3.05 -2.30
C THR A 106 0.12 -3.56 -2.87
N ARG A 107 0.95 -2.65 -3.40
CA ARG A 107 2.30 -3.00 -3.87
C ARG A 107 3.19 -3.50 -2.73
N LEU A 108 3.17 -2.86 -1.57
CA LEU A 108 3.90 -3.32 -0.39
C LEU A 108 3.42 -4.71 0.05
N GLY A 109 2.12 -5.00 0.00
CA GLY A 109 1.59 -6.34 0.28
C GLY A 109 2.17 -7.43 -0.63
N GLN A 110 2.41 -7.11 -1.91
CA GLN A 110 3.04 -8.03 -2.86
C GLN A 110 4.53 -8.24 -2.58
N GLU A 111 5.25 -7.19 -2.20
CA GLU A 111 6.68 -7.26 -1.85
C GLU A 111 6.91 -8.06 -0.55
N TYR A 112 6.01 -7.94 0.41
CA TYR A 112 6.09 -8.58 1.73
C TYR A 112 5.14 -9.78 1.87
N LYS A 113 5.30 -10.80 1.01
CA LYS A 113 4.45 -12.01 0.99
C LYS A 113 4.26 -12.68 2.35
N GLY A 114 5.26 -12.62 3.23
CA GLY A 114 5.20 -13.18 4.59
C GLY A 114 4.19 -12.48 5.53
N PHE A 115 3.65 -11.33 5.13
CA PHE A 115 2.68 -10.55 5.90
C PHE A 115 1.37 -10.29 5.12
N ALA A 116 1.16 -10.94 3.98
CA ALA A 116 -0.03 -10.76 3.13
C ALA A 116 -1.36 -10.99 3.89
N ASP A 117 -1.37 -11.91 4.86
CA ASP A 117 -2.55 -12.15 5.70
C ASP A 117 -2.86 -10.99 6.64
N LEU A 118 -1.83 -10.32 7.18
CA LEU A 118 -2.05 -9.13 8.00
C LEU A 118 -2.59 -8.00 7.13
N TRP A 119 -2.05 -7.82 5.92
CA TRP A 119 -2.54 -6.84 4.95
C TRP A 119 -4.02 -7.04 4.62
N ARG A 120 -4.45 -8.27 4.31
CA ARG A 120 -5.87 -8.61 4.08
C ARG A 120 -6.76 -8.33 5.28
N LYS A 121 -6.29 -8.65 6.49
CA LYS A 121 -7.07 -8.47 7.74
C LYS A 121 -7.33 -7.01 8.11
N LEU A 122 -6.67 -6.06 7.46
CA LEU A 122 -6.76 -4.63 7.76
C LEU A 122 -7.70 -3.87 6.83
N TYR A 123 -8.46 -4.60 6.01
CA TYR A 123 -9.56 -4.07 5.19
C TYR A 123 -9.13 -3.07 4.10
N PHE A 124 -7.85 -2.95 3.76
CA PHE A 124 -7.42 -2.13 2.62
C PHE A 124 -8.02 -2.65 1.30
N ASP A 125 -8.03 -3.97 1.12
CA ASP A 125 -8.67 -4.62 -0.03
C ASP A 125 -10.17 -4.30 -0.08
N TRP A 126 -10.84 -4.27 1.08
CA TRP A 126 -12.26 -3.91 1.17
C TRP A 126 -12.51 -2.50 0.64
N TRP A 127 -11.69 -1.52 1.02
CA TRP A 127 -11.81 -0.15 0.52
C TRP A 127 -11.60 -0.06 -0.98
N PHE A 128 -10.63 -0.81 -1.50
CA PHE A 128 -10.38 -0.87 -2.93
C PHE A 128 -11.56 -1.50 -3.67
N GLU A 129 -12.08 -2.63 -3.21
CA GLU A 129 -13.25 -3.29 -3.80
C GLU A 129 -14.49 -2.38 -3.80
N HIS A 130 -14.69 -1.58 -2.74
CA HIS A 130 -15.82 -0.65 -2.66
C HIS A 130 -15.72 0.49 -3.67
N CYS A 131 -14.53 0.83 -4.17
CA CYS A 131 -14.38 1.79 -5.26
C CYS A 131 -14.98 1.29 -6.60
N PHE A 132 -15.23 -0.02 -6.73
CA PHE A 132 -15.76 -0.66 -7.94
C PHE A 132 -17.17 -1.24 -7.76
N GLU A 133 -17.86 -0.91 -6.69
CA GLU A 133 -19.26 -1.31 -6.52
C GLU A 133 -20.14 -0.73 -7.66
N PRO A 134 -21.24 -1.42 -8.05
CA PRO A 134 -22.09 -0.99 -9.16
C PRO A 134 -22.70 0.41 -9.01
N ASN A 135 -22.86 0.90 -7.78
CA ASN A 135 -23.35 2.23 -7.45
C ASN A 135 -22.21 3.26 -7.26
N ARG A 136 -20.99 2.94 -7.70
CA ARG A 136 -19.78 3.79 -7.61
C ARG A 136 -19.13 4.03 -8.97
N THR A 137 -19.94 4.11 -10.02
CA THR A 137 -19.50 4.16 -11.43
C THR A 137 -18.52 5.29 -11.74
N GLU A 138 -18.70 6.46 -11.11
CA GLU A 138 -17.88 7.64 -11.34
C GLU A 138 -16.47 7.46 -10.77
N VAL A 139 -16.37 6.81 -9.60
CA VAL A 139 -15.06 6.48 -9.00
C VAL A 139 -14.37 5.40 -9.81
N ALA A 140 -15.09 4.33 -10.18
CA ALA A 140 -14.54 3.27 -11.02
C ALA A 140 -14.04 3.82 -12.37
N GLY A 141 -14.84 4.67 -13.02
CA GLY A 141 -14.48 5.32 -14.28
C GLY A 141 -13.30 6.29 -14.14
N TYR A 142 -13.23 7.03 -13.02
CA TYR A 142 -12.10 7.89 -12.70
C TYR A 142 -10.81 7.08 -12.53
N ILE A 143 -10.85 5.99 -11.74
CA ILE A 143 -9.69 5.12 -11.53
C ILE A 143 -9.21 4.53 -12.86
N ALA A 144 -10.13 3.98 -13.67
CA ALA A 144 -9.81 3.38 -14.96
C ALA A 144 -9.17 4.36 -15.96
N ARG A 145 -9.45 5.67 -15.83
CA ARG A 145 -8.91 6.72 -16.71
C ARG A 145 -7.53 7.22 -16.25
N HIS A 146 -7.32 7.32 -14.94
CA HIS A 146 -6.18 8.05 -14.38
C HIS A 146 -5.10 7.17 -13.75
N TYR A 147 -5.41 5.92 -13.45
CA TYR A 147 -4.47 5.01 -12.82
C TYR A 147 -4.14 3.84 -13.74
N GLU A 148 -2.86 3.48 -13.79
CA GLU A 148 -2.38 2.33 -14.58
C GLU A 148 -3.01 1.03 -14.09
N ASP A 149 -3.02 0.01 -14.98
CA ASP A 149 -3.42 -1.36 -14.68
C ASP A 149 -2.75 -1.94 -13.44
N SER A 150 -1.60 -1.40 -12.99
CA SER A 150 -0.90 -1.83 -11.79
C SER A 150 -1.72 -1.69 -10.49
N LEU A 151 -2.64 -0.72 -10.41
CA LEU A 151 -3.61 -0.62 -9.31
C LEU A 151 -4.72 -1.68 -9.43
N LEU A 152 -5.11 -2.02 -10.65
CA LEU A 152 -6.15 -2.98 -10.97
C LEU A 152 -5.64 -4.44 -10.93
N ALA A 153 -4.34 -4.66 -11.10
CA ALA A 153 -3.70 -5.94 -11.29
C ALA A 153 -3.89 -6.98 -10.15
N PRO A 154 -3.84 -6.63 -8.86
CA PRO A 154 -4.05 -7.62 -7.79
C PRO A 154 -5.50 -8.08 -7.66
N HIS A 155 -6.46 -7.27 -8.13
CA HIS A 155 -7.90 -7.59 -8.14
C HIS A 155 -8.39 -8.07 -9.53
N SER A 156 -7.53 -7.99 -10.56
CA SER A 156 -7.77 -8.43 -11.95
C SER A 156 -8.06 -9.92 -12.16
N ARG A 157 -8.19 -10.74 -11.09
CA ARG A 157 -8.88 -12.04 -11.22
C ARG A 157 -10.32 -11.86 -11.70
N GLN A 158 -10.88 -10.66 -11.54
CA GLN A 158 -11.99 -10.17 -12.34
C GLN A 158 -11.51 -8.95 -13.12
N ASP A 159 -11.28 -9.13 -14.41
CA ASP A 159 -10.93 -8.07 -15.36
C ASP A 159 -11.92 -6.88 -15.19
N PRO A 160 -11.43 -5.66 -14.86
CA PRO A 160 -12.28 -4.48 -14.68
C PRO A 160 -13.18 -4.21 -15.90
N LYS A 161 -12.72 -4.52 -17.12
CA LYS A 161 -13.55 -4.45 -18.32
C LYS A 161 -14.71 -5.45 -18.27
N ARG A 162 -14.47 -6.68 -17.80
CA ARG A 162 -15.54 -7.68 -17.61
C ARG A 162 -16.53 -7.30 -16.51
N MET A 163 -16.11 -6.55 -15.49
CA MET A 163 -17.03 -6.05 -14.46
C MET A 163 -17.94 -4.96 -15.04
N LEU A 164 -17.39 -4.03 -15.82
CA LEU A 164 -18.17 -3.01 -16.53
C LEU A 164 -19.08 -3.62 -17.61
N GLU A 165 -18.61 -4.62 -18.36
CA GLU A 165 -19.41 -5.36 -19.35
C GLU A 165 -20.56 -6.15 -18.72
N ARG A 166 -20.40 -6.67 -17.49
CA ARG A 166 -21.48 -7.31 -16.73
C ARG A 166 -22.51 -6.32 -16.17
N GLN A 167 -22.15 -5.04 -16.03
CA GLN A 167 -23.05 -3.98 -15.56
C GLN A 167 -23.81 -3.31 -16.71
N ALA A 168 -23.30 -3.41 -17.93
CA ALA A 168 -23.88 -2.81 -19.14
C ALA A 168 -24.87 -3.72 -19.90
N GLY A 169 -25.07 -4.96 -19.45
CA GLY A 169 -26.03 -5.92 -20.00
C GLY A 169 -27.08 -6.31 -18.98
#